data_AF-A0AAW4YAV0-F1
#
_entry.id   AF-A0AAW4YAV0-F1
#
_cell.length_a   1.000
_cell.length_b   1.000
_cell.length_c   1.000
_cell.angle_alpha   90.00
_cell.angle_beta   90.00
_cell.angle_gamma   90.00
#
_symmetry.space_group_name_H-M   'P 1'
#
loop_
_entity.id
_entity.type
_entity.pdbx_description
1 polymer ?
#
loop_
_entity_poly.entity_id
_entity_poly.type
_entity_poly.pdbx_seq_one_letter_code
_entity_poly.pdbx_strand_id
1 'polypeptide(L)'
;TKPGSDDLNYYTDIPKEYNISVQVFDDLWMDLYDLFEELRDLFKEEGLEPWTSCEFDFTREGELKVSFDYIDWINTEFDQL
;
A
#
# COMPACT_ATOMS: atom_id res chain seq x y z
N THR A 1 11.21 9.69 -1.11
CA THR A 1 12.08 10.58 -1.90
C THR A 1 13.50 10.02 -1.94
N LYS A 2 14.22 10.20 -3.05
CA LYS A 2 15.67 9.95 -3.11
C LYS A 2 16.39 11.06 -2.34
N PRO A 3 17.52 10.79 -1.64
CA PRO A 3 18.27 11.86 -0.97
C PRO A 3 18.62 12.98 -1.98
N GLY A 4 18.17 14.21 -1.71
CA GLY A 4 18.48 15.37 -2.55
C GLY A 4 17.51 15.64 -3.72
N SER A 5 16.36 14.98 -3.78
CA SER A 5 15.28 15.31 -4.73
C SER A 5 13.94 15.35 -4.00
N ASP A 6 13.13 16.37 -4.32
CA ASP A 6 11.76 16.54 -3.84
C ASP A 6 10.74 15.81 -4.75
N ASP A 7 11.21 15.12 -5.80
CA ASP A 7 10.34 14.42 -6.73
C ASP A 7 9.72 13.17 -6.10
N LEU A 8 8.47 12.89 -6.47
CA LEU A 8 7.82 11.62 -6.17
C LEU A 8 8.53 10.50 -6.95
N ASN A 9 8.74 9.36 -6.29
CA ASN A 9 9.32 8.17 -6.88
C ASN A 9 8.29 7.05 -6.73
N TYR A 10 7.85 6.47 -7.84
CA TYR A 10 6.83 5.43 -7.83
C TYR A 10 7.48 4.05 -7.71
N TYR A 11 6.89 3.17 -6.89
CA TYR A 11 7.46 1.86 -6.61
C TYR A 11 7.60 0.99 -7.87
N THR A 12 6.74 1.19 -8.87
CA THR A 12 6.78 0.48 -10.16
C THR A 12 8.05 0.75 -10.97
N ASP A 13 8.77 1.83 -10.69
CA ASP A 13 10.02 2.16 -11.36
C ASP A 13 11.23 1.43 -10.75
N ILE A 14 11.09 0.86 -9.55
CA ILE A 14 12.18 0.23 -8.78
C ILE A 14 12.96 -0.82 -9.61
N PRO A 15 12.32 -1.78 -10.31
CA PRO A 15 13.05 -2.80 -11.06
C PRO A 15 14.00 -2.19 -12.10
N LYS A 16 13.54 -1.14 -12.80
CA LYS A 16 14.31 -0.46 -13.84
C LYS A 16 15.41 0.43 -13.25
N GLU A 17 15.08 1.24 -12.25
CA GLU A 17 16.01 2.23 -11.69
C GLU A 17 17.19 1.60 -10.96
N TYR A 18 16.96 0.47 -10.28
CA TYR A 18 17.97 -0.21 -9.48
C TYR A 18 18.48 -1.50 -10.14
N ASN A 19 18.04 -1.80 -11.36
CA ASN A 19 18.38 -3.03 -12.09
C ASN A 19 18.12 -4.29 -11.26
N ILE A 20 16.96 -4.32 -10.59
CA ILE A 20 16.47 -5.43 -9.78
C ILE A 20 15.64 -6.36 -10.67
N SER A 21 15.69 -7.66 -10.40
CA SER A 21 14.82 -8.62 -11.08
C SER A 21 13.35 -8.29 -10.87
N VAL A 22 12.58 -8.19 -11.96
CA VAL A 22 11.13 -7.99 -11.92
C VAL A 22 10.46 -9.09 -11.09
N GLN A 23 10.92 -10.34 -11.22
CA GLN A 23 10.38 -11.45 -10.44
C GLN A 23 10.57 -11.24 -8.92
N VAL A 24 11.75 -10.81 -8.49
CA VAL A 24 12.02 -10.56 -7.06
C VAL A 24 11.15 -9.43 -6.53
N PHE A 25 10.93 -8.40 -7.35
CA PHE A 25 10.04 -7.30 -6.99
C PHE A 25 8.59 -7.75 -6.89
N ASP A 26 8.10 -8.54 -7.86
CA ASP A 26 6.74 -9.06 -7.88
C ASP A 26 6.47 -9.98 -6.68
N ASP A 27 7.43 -10.86 -6.33
CA ASP A 27 7.31 -11.74 -5.17
C ASP A 27 7.16 -10.92 -3.87
N LEU A 28 8.01 -9.89 -3.66
CA LEU A 28 7.92 -9.01 -2.48
C LEU A 28 6.64 -8.15 -2.47
N TRP A 29 6.15 -7.76 -3.64
CA TRP A 29 4.91 -7.00 -3.76
C TRP A 29 3.70 -7.87 -3.40
N MET A 30 3.70 -9.14 -3.80
CA MET A 30 2.67 -10.11 -3.39
C MET A 30 2.73 -10.38 -1.88
N ASP A 31 3.92 -10.56 -1.30
CA ASP A 31 4.07 -10.72 0.15
C ASP A 31 3.49 -9.50 0.91
N LEU A 32 3.71 -8.29 0.40
CA LEU A 32 3.13 -7.07 0.99
C LEU A 32 1.60 -7.06 0.88
N TYR A 33 1.04 -7.49 -0.25
CA TYR A 33 -0.40 -7.60 -0.44
C TYR A 33 -1.02 -8.60 0.55
N ASP A 34 -0.40 -9.77 0.72
CA ASP A 34 -0.85 -10.80 1.66
C ASP A 34 -0.87 -10.25 3.10
N LEU A 35 0.14 -9.47 3.50
CA LEU A 35 0.16 -8.80 4.82
C LEU A 35 -1.00 -7.81 5.01
N PHE A 36 -1.43 -7.11 3.96
CA PHE A 36 -2.60 -6.23 4.04
C PHE A 36 -3.90 -7.01 4.17
N GLU A 37 -4.04 -8.15 3.48
CA GLU A 37 -5.20 -9.03 3.64
C GLU A 37 -5.24 -9.64 5.06
N GLU A 38 -4.11 -10.09 5.60
CA GLU A 38 -4.00 -10.57 6.98
C GLU A 38 -4.39 -9.49 7.99
N LEU A 39 -3.92 -8.25 7.81
CA LEU A 39 -4.30 -7.12 8.66
C LEU A 39 -5.81 -6.84 8.59
N ARG A 40 -6.41 -6.93 7.39
CA ARG A 40 -7.84 -6.73 7.20
C ARG A 40 -8.66 -7.85 7.83
N ASP A 41 -8.18 -9.08 7.77
CA ASP A 41 -8.84 -10.23 8.41
C ASP A 41 -8.77 -10.13 9.93
N LEU A 42 -7.65 -9.65 10.50
CA LEU A 42 -7.54 -9.39 11.92
C LEU A 42 -8.61 -8.42 12.44
N PHE A 43 -8.98 -7.39 11.66
CA PHE A 43 -10.10 -6.50 12.03
C PHE A 43 -11.41 -7.29 12.16
N LYS A 44 -11.69 -8.20 11.22
CA LYS A 44 -12.91 -9.03 11.25
C LYS A 44 -12.90 -9.97 12.46
N GLU A 45 -11.76 -10.58 12.76
CA GLU A 45 -11.59 -11.47 13.92
C GLU A 45 -11.85 -10.77 15.25
N GLU A 46 -11.41 -9.51 15.36
CA GLU A 46 -11.66 -8.64 16.52
C GLU A 46 -13.07 -8.01 16.51
N GLY A 47 -13.93 -8.40 15.57
CA GLY A 47 -15.31 -7.90 15.45
C GLY A 47 -15.42 -6.44 14.98
N LEU A 48 -14.35 -5.91 14.39
CA LEU A 48 -14.34 -4.60 13.75
C LEU A 48 -14.81 -4.72 12.29
N GLU A 49 -15.39 -3.63 11.79
CA GLU A 49 -15.71 -3.55 10.38
C GLU A 49 -14.40 -3.54 9.56
N PRO A 50 -14.25 -4.41 8.55
CA PRO A 50 -13.09 -4.40 7.69
C PRO A 50 -13.10 -3.14 6.82
N TRP A 51 -11.97 -2.45 6.81
CA TRP A 51 -11.76 -1.29 5.95
C TRP A 51 -11.79 -1.65 4.46
N THR A 52 -12.06 -0.67 3.61
CA THR A 52 -12.06 -0.80 2.15
C THR A 52 -10.82 -0.17 1.52
N SER A 53 -10.19 0.78 2.21
CA SER A 53 -8.87 1.31 1.87
C SER A 53 -8.07 1.67 3.11
N CYS A 54 -6.75 1.67 2.99
CA CYS A 54 -5.86 2.16 4.03
C CYS A 54 -4.68 2.89 3.42
N GLU A 55 -4.11 3.84 4.17
CA GLU A 55 -2.91 4.57 3.80
C GLU A 55 -1.91 4.51 4.96
N PHE A 56 -0.66 4.22 4.61
CA PHE A 56 0.46 4.11 5.54
C PHE A 56 1.51 5.14 5.15
N ASP A 57 1.53 6.23 5.89
CA ASP A 57 2.48 7.31 5.72
C ASP A 57 3.60 7.20 6.73
N PHE A 58 4.82 6.97 6.25
CA PHE A 58 5.98 6.88 7.13
C PHE A 58 7.16 7.74 6.68
N THR A 59 7.87 8.28 7.66
CA THR A 59 9.06 9.12 7.45
C THR A 59 10.34 8.34 7.75
N ARG A 60 11.48 8.89 7.31
CA ARG A 60 12.79 8.27 7.59
C ARG A 60 13.16 8.33 9.07
N GLU A 61 12.54 9.25 9.80
CA GLU A 61 12.67 9.43 11.25
C GLU A 61 11.86 8.39 12.05
N GLY A 62 11.08 7.54 11.37
CA GLY A 62 10.29 6.48 11.98
C GLY A 62 8.92 6.94 12.48
N GLU A 63 8.43 8.12 12.07
CA GLU A 63 7.04 8.50 12.28
C GLU A 63 6.17 7.67 11.35
N LEU A 64 5.13 7.03 11.87
CA LEU A 64 4.14 6.27 11.11
C LEU A 64 2.75 6.84 11.41
N LYS A 65 2.02 7.18 10.35
CA LYS A 65 0.61 7.54 10.36
C LYS A 65 -0.14 6.49 9.55
N VAL A 66 -1.24 6.01 10.11
CA VAL A 66 -2.10 5.02 9.48
C VAL A 66 -3.52 5.56 9.48
N SER A 67 -4.16 5.52 8.32
CA SER A 67 -5.58 5.80 8.16
C SER A 67 -6.28 4.57 7.55
N PHE A 68 -7.52 4.37 7.97
CA PHE A 68 -8.40 3.33 7.46
C PHE A 68 -9.69 4.02 7.00
N ASP A 69 -10.09 3.75 5.77
CA ASP A 69 -11.27 4.30 5.14
C ASP A 69 -12.29 3.21 4.81
N TYR A 70 -13.56 3.61 4.82
CA TYR A 70 -14.73 2.75 4.61
C TYR A 70 -15.53 3.21 3.39
N ILE A 71 -14.81 3.67 2.36
CA ILE A 71 -15.38 4.15 1.11
C ILE A 71 -15.99 2.95 0.36
N ASP A 72 -17.26 3.07 0.00
CA ASP A 72 -17.95 2.10 -0.84
C ASP A 72 -17.59 2.33 -2.31
N TRP A 73 -16.41 1.84 -2.70
CA TRP A 73 -15.84 2.06 -4.04
C TRP A 73 -16.77 1.66 -5.18
N ILE A 74 -17.58 0.61 -5.00
CA ILE A 74 -18.53 0.10 -6.00
C ILE A 74 -19.58 1.17 -6.35
N ASN A 75 -19.99 1.96 -5.36
CA ASN A 75 -20.99 2.99 -5.52
C ASN A 75 -20.38 4.39 -5.76
N THR A 76 -19.07 4.48 -6.01
CA THR A 76 -18.41 5.72 -6.40
C THR A 76 -18.43 5.94 -7.92
N GLU A 77 -18.17 7.18 -8.35
CA GLU A 77 -18.00 7.51 -9.77
C GLU A 77 -16.74 6.88 -10.40
N PHE A 78 -15.83 6.32 -9.59
CA PHE A 78 -14.61 5.66 -10.08
C PHE A 78 -14.86 4.27 -10.69
N ASP A 79 -15.88 3.55 -10.23
CA ASP A 79 -16.21 2.19 -10.69
C ASP A 79 -17.06 2.17 -11.97
N GLN A 80 -17.29 3.33 -12.62
CA GLN A 80 -18.11 3.46 -13.83
C GLN A 80 -17.35 3.12 -15.14
N LEU A 81 -16.27 2.32 -15.09
CA LEU A 81 -15.45 1.95 -16.25
C LEU A 81 -15.73 0.53 -16.78
#